data_AF-A0A7Z8D1X2-F1
#
_entry.id   AF-A0A7Z8D1X2-F1
#
_cell.length_a   1.000
_cell.length_b   1.000
_cell.length_c   1.000
_cell.angle_alpha   90.00
_cell.angle_beta   90.00
_cell.angle_gamma   90.00
#
_symmetry.space_group_name_H-M   'P 1'
#
loop_
_entity.id
_entity.type
_entity.pdbx_description
1 polymer ?
#
loop_
_entity_poly.entity_id
_entity_poly.type
_entity_poly.pdbx_seq_one_letter_code
_entity_poly.pdbx_strand_id
1 'polypeptide(L)'
;MKSLIEQKNSRKLALLEYLTTTKTTSVAACCVYLNVSEKVLLLELMQLTTFMEQWANQLKIVIEKDTISLIKDSTFEMETVYVALRKNSTFYSLLNESFQAKEATLDDFAGEYYCSYNYIYRAKEKIAQYIAEYNFQFDAKTLVLKGNKQALRFFFYNFYWDVLKGKDWPFGKELRVELEEKYQRIETDIPLTAIEKEKFLYWMAICYLQVQKQQTVDQNSLYQLVAEQDPQFAKVKEVLASLYETVEMDGRVKEEEIYFLYFGLLLVQEKNSLSSISSADKKILAETQPLIQMKTKLAKENNLKFR
;
A
#
# COMPACT_ATOMS: atom_id res chain seq x y z
N MET A 1 7.77 2.71 -6.59
CA MET A 1 7.61 2.83 -5.10
C MET A 1 8.79 2.27 -4.34
N LYS A 2 9.32 1.09 -4.74
CA LYS A 2 10.47 0.45 -4.09
C LYS A 2 11.65 1.42 -3.89
N SER A 3 12.04 2.12 -4.96
CA SER A 3 13.14 3.10 -4.98
C SER A 3 13.05 4.26 -3.98
N LEU A 4 11.85 4.62 -3.50
CA LEU A 4 11.65 5.73 -2.54
C LEU A 4 11.60 5.28 -1.09
N ILE A 5 11.08 4.08 -0.87
CA ILE A 5 11.23 3.37 0.41
C ILE A 5 12.72 3.06 0.65
N GLU A 6 13.50 2.94 -0.43
CA GLU A 6 14.88 2.50 -0.50
C GLU A 6 15.98 3.59 -0.38
N GLN A 7 15.75 4.84 0.01
CA GLN A 7 16.88 5.81 0.10
C GLN A 7 17.55 5.96 1.47
N LYS A 8 17.01 5.34 2.52
CA LYS A 8 17.67 5.21 3.85
C LYS A 8 17.31 3.91 4.57
N ASN A 9 16.08 3.42 4.38
CA ASN A 9 15.65 2.10 4.85
C ASN A 9 16.03 0.96 3.88
N SER A 10 16.56 1.28 2.68
CA SER A 10 17.07 0.25 1.76
C SER A 10 18.17 -0.57 2.34
N ARG A 11 19.09 0.00 3.15
CA ARG A 11 20.25 -0.79 3.57
C ARG A 11 19.86 -1.90 4.53
N LYS A 12 18.98 -1.63 5.50
CA LYS A 12 18.44 -2.67 6.40
C LYS A 12 17.58 -3.68 5.64
N LEU A 13 16.71 -3.20 4.74
CA LEU A 13 15.88 -4.08 3.93
C LEU A 13 16.74 -4.96 3.00
N ALA A 14 17.66 -4.38 2.25
CA ALA A 14 18.58 -5.07 1.34
C ALA A 14 19.51 -6.03 2.11
N LEU A 15 20.00 -5.62 3.29
CA LEU A 15 20.78 -6.51 4.16
C LEU A 15 19.93 -7.70 4.59
N LEU A 16 18.70 -7.49 5.05
CA LEU A 16 17.83 -8.58 5.49
C LEU A 16 17.40 -9.48 4.32
N GLU A 17 17.07 -8.92 3.16
CA GLU A 17 16.79 -9.66 1.92
C GLU A 17 17.99 -10.53 1.55
N TYR A 18 19.19 -9.94 1.52
CA TYR A 18 20.43 -10.66 1.24
C TYR A 18 20.67 -11.82 2.22
N LEU A 19 20.59 -11.55 3.52
CA LEU A 19 20.75 -12.58 4.56
C LEU A 19 19.69 -13.67 4.50
N THR A 20 18.46 -13.34 4.10
CA THR A 20 17.38 -14.31 3.93
C THR A 20 17.65 -15.24 2.75
N THR A 21 18.20 -14.72 1.66
CA THR A 21 18.59 -15.50 0.49
C THR A 21 19.81 -16.37 0.76
N THR A 22 20.88 -15.81 1.34
CA THR A 22 22.15 -16.53 1.53
C THR A 22 22.14 -17.45 2.75
N LYS A 23 21.31 -17.14 3.76
CA LYS A 23 21.26 -17.75 5.11
C LYS A 23 22.53 -17.55 5.92
N THR A 24 23.68 -17.87 5.35
CA THR A 24 25.01 -17.67 5.93
C THR A 24 25.92 -17.01 4.89
N THR A 25 26.68 -15.99 5.31
CA THR A 25 27.58 -15.23 4.45
C THR A 25 28.74 -14.66 5.27
N SER A 26 29.72 -14.01 4.62
CA SER A 26 30.82 -13.35 5.31
C SER A 26 30.63 -11.84 5.44
N VAL A 27 31.28 -11.25 6.44
CA VAL A 27 31.37 -9.78 6.61
C VAL A 27 31.85 -9.11 5.32
N ALA A 28 32.91 -9.65 4.69
CA ALA A 28 33.45 -9.13 3.44
C ALA A 28 32.43 -9.17 2.29
N ALA A 29 31.70 -10.28 2.14
CA ALA A 29 30.68 -10.41 1.09
C ALA A 29 29.52 -9.43 1.29
N CYS A 30 29.05 -9.24 2.53
CA CYS A 30 28.04 -8.25 2.88
C CYS A 30 28.49 -6.81 2.57
N CYS A 31 29.74 -6.46 2.91
CA CYS A 31 30.30 -5.13 2.61
C CYS A 31 30.32 -4.85 1.11
N VAL A 32 30.73 -5.84 0.30
CA VAL A 32 30.72 -5.74 -1.16
C VAL A 32 29.29 -5.60 -1.69
N TYR A 33 28.36 -6.42 -1.20
CA TYR A 33 26.96 -6.39 -1.65
C TYR A 33 26.28 -5.04 -1.36
N LEU A 34 26.46 -4.51 -0.15
CA LEU A 34 25.87 -3.23 0.25
C LEU A 34 26.68 -2.00 -0.19
N ASN A 35 27.89 -2.21 -0.71
CA ASN A 35 28.87 -1.16 -1.02
C ASN A 35 29.13 -0.22 0.17
N VAL A 36 29.49 -0.82 1.32
CA VAL A 36 29.77 -0.09 2.58
C VAL A 36 31.05 -0.60 3.24
N SER A 37 31.60 0.20 4.16
CA SER A 37 32.70 -0.27 5.01
C SER A 37 32.21 -1.23 6.09
N GLU A 38 33.11 -2.06 6.60
CA GLU A 38 32.81 -3.00 7.69
C GLU A 38 32.22 -2.31 8.92
N LYS A 39 32.78 -1.16 9.31
CA LYS A 39 32.23 -0.35 10.42
C LYS A 39 30.77 0.02 10.20
N VAL A 40 30.39 0.39 8.98
CA VAL A 40 29.00 0.73 8.65
C VAL A 40 28.12 -0.51 8.65
N LEU A 41 28.60 -1.63 8.10
CA LEU A 41 27.87 -2.91 8.14
C LEU A 41 27.57 -3.35 9.57
N LEU A 42 28.56 -3.32 10.47
CA LEU A 42 28.39 -3.71 11.87
C LEU A 42 27.36 -2.82 12.60
N LEU A 43 27.37 -1.52 12.34
CA LEU A 43 26.35 -0.60 12.88
C LEU A 43 24.95 -0.92 12.35
N GLU A 44 24.81 -1.22 11.05
CA GLU A 44 23.51 -1.60 10.46
C GLU A 44 23.02 -2.95 11.01
N LEU A 45 23.91 -3.93 11.19
CA LEU A 45 23.61 -5.21 11.84
C LEU A 45 23.15 -5.03 13.28
N MET A 46 23.84 -4.20 14.07
CA MET A 46 23.43 -3.89 15.44
C MET A 46 22.02 -3.30 15.47
N GLN A 47 21.75 -2.28 14.64
CA GLN A 47 20.43 -1.65 14.58
C GLN A 47 19.34 -2.60 14.08
N LEU A 48 19.66 -3.48 13.13
CA LEU A 48 18.72 -4.48 12.61
C LEU A 48 18.42 -5.54 13.68
N THR A 49 19.43 -6.02 14.40
CA THR A 49 19.24 -6.96 15.51
C THR A 49 18.36 -6.34 16.61
N THR A 50 18.63 -5.10 17.03
CA THR A 50 17.78 -4.39 18.00
C THR A 50 16.34 -4.25 17.50
N PHE A 51 16.14 -3.91 16.22
CA PHE A 51 14.80 -3.83 15.63
C PHE A 51 14.05 -5.18 15.65
N MET A 52 14.78 -6.29 15.52
CA MET A 52 14.21 -7.64 15.50
C MET A 52 14.05 -8.28 16.87
N GLU A 53 14.41 -7.60 17.98
CA GLU A 53 14.30 -8.15 19.33
C GLU A 53 12.87 -8.63 19.66
N GLN A 54 11.86 -7.97 19.11
CA GLN A 54 10.44 -8.38 19.24
C GLN A 54 10.14 -9.79 18.68
N TRP A 55 11.02 -10.34 17.82
CA TRP A 55 10.94 -11.69 17.27
C TRP A 55 12.13 -12.58 17.71
N ALA A 56 12.88 -12.21 18.75
CA ALA A 56 14.12 -12.89 19.13
C ALA A 56 13.99 -14.42 19.33
N ASN A 57 12.80 -14.90 19.70
CA ASN A 57 12.53 -16.34 19.89
C ASN A 57 12.44 -17.12 18.57
N GLN A 58 12.12 -16.44 17.45
CA GLN A 58 11.84 -17.07 16.16
C GLN A 58 12.79 -16.61 15.04
N LEU A 59 13.53 -15.51 15.25
CA LEU A 59 14.42 -14.90 14.29
C LEU A 59 15.60 -14.23 15.01
N LYS A 60 16.83 -14.52 14.57
CA LYS A 60 18.03 -13.85 15.07
C LYS A 60 19.15 -13.80 14.03
N ILE A 61 19.98 -12.77 14.10
CA ILE A 61 21.26 -12.71 13.40
C ILE A 61 22.36 -13.09 14.39
N VAL A 62 23.24 -14.01 13.99
CA VAL A 62 24.41 -14.42 14.75
C VAL A 62 25.67 -14.07 13.96
N ILE A 63 26.63 -13.46 14.63
CA ILE A 63 27.93 -13.12 14.06
C ILE A 63 28.99 -13.91 14.83
N GLU A 64 29.68 -14.81 14.12
CA GLU A 64 30.77 -15.62 14.67
C GLU A 64 32.03 -15.40 13.81
N LYS A 65 33.03 -14.72 14.39
CA LYS A 65 34.22 -14.23 13.67
C LYS A 65 33.78 -13.39 12.45
N ASP A 66 34.08 -13.85 11.24
CA ASP A 66 33.72 -13.17 9.99
C ASP A 66 32.46 -13.72 9.33
N THR A 67 31.75 -14.65 9.99
CA THR A 67 30.55 -15.31 9.46
C THR A 67 29.30 -14.69 10.07
N ILE A 68 28.35 -14.31 9.20
CA ILE A 68 27.03 -13.79 9.56
C ILE A 68 25.99 -14.84 9.17
N SER A 69 25.15 -15.25 10.11
CA SER A 69 24.07 -16.22 9.91
C SER A 69 22.73 -15.66 10.34
N LEU A 70 21.71 -15.79 9.48
CA LEU A 70 20.32 -15.54 9.81
C LEU A 70 19.65 -16.86 10.20
N ILE A 71 19.28 -16.99 11.46
CA ILE A 71 18.60 -18.15 12.01
C ILE A 71 17.13 -17.80 12.18
N LYS A 72 16.23 -18.59 11.58
CA LYS A 72 14.78 -18.43 11.71
C LYS A 72 14.09 -19.76 11.94
N ASP A 73 12.94 -19.72 12.61
CA ASP A 73 12.05 -20.86 12.70
C ASP A 73 11.50 -21.24 11.32
N SER A 74 11.24 -22.53 11.11
CA SER A 74 10.77 -23.05 9.82
C SER A 74 9.45 -22.43 9.39
N THR A 75 8.55 -22.18 10.36
CA THR A 75 7.23 -21.58 10.17
C THR A 75 7.23 -20.05 10.19
N PHE A 76 8.35 -19.40 10.56
CA PHE A 76 8.41 -17.95 10.64
C PHE A 76 8.35 -17.29 9.26
N GLU A 77 7.38 -16.39 9.09
CA GLU A 77 7.14 -15.62 7.87
C GLU A 77 7.97 -14.33 7.86
N MET A 78 9.00 -14.30 7.02
CA MET A 78 9.89 -13.12 6.89
C MET A 78 9.15 -11.85 6.46
N GLU A 79 8.01 -11.99 5.75
CA GLU A 79 7.22 -10.85 5.29
C GLU A 79 6.78 -9.94 6.46
N THR A 80 6.52 -10.50 7.64
CA THR A 80 6.19 -9.73 8.84
C THR A 80 7.27 -8.71 9.20
N VAL A 81 8.55 -9.11 9.08
CA VAL A 81 9.69 -8.23 9.36
C VAL A 81 9.87 -7.20 8.25
N TYR A 82 9.71 -7.60 7.00
CA TYR A 82 9.79 -6.67 5.87
C TYR A 82 8.70 -5.59 5.94
N VAL A 83 7.46 -5.97 6.26
CA VAL A 83 6.35 -5.02 6.49
C VAL A 83 6.72 -4.06 7.61
N ALA A 84 7.20 -4.56 8.75
CA ALA A 84 7.59 -3.72 9.87
C ALA A 84 8.72 -2.73 9.51
N LEU A 85 9.73 -3.15 8.74
CA LEU A 85 10.80 -2.28 8.24
C LEU A 85 10.27 -1.20 7.28
N ARG A 86 9.37 -1.56 6.37
CA ARG A 86 8.75 -0.61 5.43
C ARG A 86 7.87 0.41 6.16
N LYS A 87 7.13 -0.03 7.18
CA LYS A 87 6.33 0.86 8.06
C LYS A 87 7.20 1.83 8.86
N ASN A 88 8.40 1.41 9.27
CA ASN A 88 9.35 2.28 9.97
C ASN A 88 10.07 3.27 9.03
N SER A 89 9.47 3.60 7.88
CA SER A 89 10.03 4.58 6.93
C SER A 89 9.29 5.90 7.02
N THR A 90 10.04 7.00 6.98
CA THR A 90 9.45 8.35 6.86
C THR A 90 8.56 8.45 5.60
N PHE A 91 8.86 7.68 4.55
CA PHE A 91 8.01 7.57 3.36
C PHE A 91 6.63 7.00 3.67
N TYR A 92 6.58 5.85 4.35
CA TYR A 92 5.32 5.26 4.78
C TYR A 92 4.57 6.20 5.71
N SER A 93 5.24 6.73 6.75
CA SER A 93 4.61 7.62 7.72
C SER A 93 4.00 8.85 7.07
N LEU A 94 4.70 9.52 6.15
CA LEU A 94 4.18 10.71 5.45
C LEU A 94 2.99 10.39 4.55
N LEU A 95 3.04 9.30 3.78
CA LEU A 95 1.93 8.93 2.91
C LEU A 95 0.73 8.40 3.69
N ASN A 96 0.97 7.64 4.76
CA ASN A 96 -0.08 7.22 5.66
C ASN A 96 -0.73 8.43 6.33
N GLU A 97 0.06 9.39 6.82
CA GLU A 97 -0.49 10.63 7.38
C GLU A 97 -1.29 11.41 6.36
N SER A 98 -0.76 11.54 5.14
CA SER A 98 -1.46 12.19 4.04
C SER A 98 -2.82 11.54 3.74
N PHE A 99 -2.88 10.20 3.84
CA PHE A 99 -4.11 9.46 3.66
C PHE A 99 -5.05 9.55 4.86
N GLN A 100 -4.55 9.61 6.10
CA GLN A 100 -5.35 9.52 7.33
C GLN A 100 -5.78 10.89 7.85
N ALA A 101 -4.92 11.89 7.82
CA ALA A 101 -5.23 13.24 8.27
C ALA A 101 -6.21 13.97 7.35
N LYS A 102 -7.05 14.82 7.94
CA LYS A 102 -7.84 15.80 7.18
C LYS A 102 -7.06 17.10 6.95
N GLU A 103 -6.24 17.53 7.91
CA GLU A 103 -5.61 18.87 7.87
C GLU A 103 -4.20 18.94 8.50
N ALA A 104 -3.55 17.81 8.80
CA ALA A 104 -2.23 17.82 9.45
C ALA A 104 -1.21 18.64 8.66
N THR A 105 -0.49 19.53 9.35
CA THR A 105 0.58 20.32 8.77
C THR A 105 1.92 19.60 8.85
N LEU A 106 2.93 20.15 8.19
CA LEU A 106 4.28 19.62 8.28
C LEU A 106 4.87 19.79 9.69
N ASP A 107 4.47 20.84 10.40
CA ASP A 107 4.88 21.11 11.78
C ASP A 107 4.27 20.11 12.75
N ASP A 108 2.98 19.81 12.60
CA ASP A 108 2.28 18.79 13.41
C ASP A 108 2.99 17.44 13.27
N PHE A 109 3.27 17.04 12.03
CA PHE A 109 3.97 15.79 11.74
C PHE A 109 5.41 15.80 12.28
N ALA A 110 6.14 16.90 12.15
CA ALA A 110 7.49 17.00 12.70
C ALA A 110 7.49 16.83 14.23
N GLY A 111 6.50 17.43 14.91
CA GLY A 111 6.29 17.29 16.35
C GLY A 111 5.96 15.86 16.77
N GLU A 112 4.99 15.23 16.12
CA GLU A 112 4.56 13.86 16.44
C GLU A 112 5.66 12.82 16.24
N TYR A 113 6.46 12.97 15.18
CA TYR A 113 7.55 12.04 14.84
C TYR A 113 8.90 12.45 15.44
N TYR A 114 8.94 13.41 16.37
CA TYR A 114 10.15 13.90 17.05
C TYR A 114 11.31 14.22 16.08
N CYS A 115 10.99 14.84 14.95
CA CYS A 115 11.93 15.14 13.88
C CYS A 115 12.02 16.65 13.62
N SER A 116 13.15 17.11 13.06
CA SER A 116 13.25 18.51 12.62
C SER A 116 12.38 18.76 11.38
N TYR A 117 11.76 19.95 11.30
CA TYR A 117 11.01 20.41 10.14
C TYR A 117 11.79 20.21 8.83
N ASN A 118 13.05 20.65 8.77
CA ASN A 118 13.90 20.56 7.57
C ASN A 118 14.17 19.11 7.11
N TYR A 119 14.15 18.15 8.03
CA TYR A 119 14.26 16.74 7.67
C TYR A 119 12.98 16.24 7.00
N ILE A 120 11.82 16.53 7.60
CA ILE A 120 10.51 16.13 7.07
C ILE A 120 10.20 16.85 5.75
N TYR A 121 10.51 18.14 5.64
CA TYR A 121 10.36 18.91 4.40
C TYR A 121 11.11 18.26 3.24
N ARG A 122 12.38 17.89 3.43
CA ARG A 122 13.16 17.19 2.40
C ARG A 122 12.57 15.83 2.05
N ALA A 123 12.02 15.11 3.02
CA ALA A 123 11.33 13.85 2.76
C ALA A 123 10.04 14.06 1.96
N LYS A 124 9.23 15.08 2.31
CA LYS A 124 8.03 15.50 1.56
C LYS A 124 8.38 15.85 0.12
N GLU A 125 9.42 16.65 -0.12
CA GLU A 125 9.83 17.05 -1.48
C GLU A 125 10.22 15.85 -2.35
N LYS A 126 10.89 14.83 -1.78
CA LYS A 126 11.17 13.58 -2.51
C LYS A 126 9.90 12.83 -2.90
N ILE A 127 8.92 12.79 -1.99
CA ILE A 127 7.61 12.19 -2.28
C ILE A 127 6.88 13.02 -3.33
N ALA A 128 6.90 14.35 -3.23
CA ALA A 128 6.28 15.27 -4.17
C ALA A 128 6.79 15.05 -5.60
N GLN A 129 8.11 14.92 -5.76
CA GLN A 129 8.73 14.60 -7.06
C GLN A 129 8.24 13.27 -7.63
N TYR A 130 8.09 12.26 -6.78
CA TYR A 130 7.59 10.95 -7.21
C TYR A 130 6.12 10.98 -7.65
N ILE A 131 5.27 11.61 -6.85
CA ILE A 131 3.83 11.59 -7.09
C ILE A 131 3.40 12.57 -8.21
N ALA A 132 4.24 13.55 -8.53
CA ALA A 132 4.01 14.49 -9.62
C ALA A 132 3.88 13.78 -10.98
N GLU A 133 4.56 12.64 -11.18
CA GLU A 133 4.39 11.81 -12.39
C GLU A 133 2.96 11.31 -12.59
N TYR A 134 2.15 11.26 -11.52
CA TYR A 134 0.74 10.85 -11.54
C TYR A 134 -0.22 12.05 -11.47
N ASN A 135 0.28 13.28 -11.68
CA ASN A 135 -0.46 14.53 -11.53
C ASN A 135 -1.04 14.72 -10.11
N PHE A 136 -0.36 14.20 -9.09
CA PHE A 136 -0.67 14.48 -7.69
C PHE A 136 0.25 15.53 -7.13
N GLN A 137 -0.26 16.29 -6.16
CA GLN A 137 0.51 17.27 -5.43
C GLN A 137 0.06 17.31 -3.97
N PHE A 138 0.96 17.66 -3.07
CA PHE A 138 0.56 18.00 -1.71
C PHE A 138 -0.22 19.31 -1.71
N ASP A 139 -1.14 19.45 -0.77
CA ASP A 139 -1.67 20.75 -0.40
C ASP A 139 -0.55 21.70 0.04
N ALA A 140 -0.77 23.00 -0.19
CA ALA A 140 0.20 24.03 0.14
C ALA A 140 0.39 24.22 1.65
N LYS A 141 -0.67 23.97 2.43
CA LYS A 141 -0.70 24.17 3.89
C LYS A 141 -0.69 22.85 4.66
N THR A 142 -1.29 21.80 4.10
CA THR A 142 -1.44 20.50 4.76
C THR A 142 -0.64 19.40 4.06
N LEU A 143 -0.59 18.23 4.69
CA LEU A 143 -0.04 17.01 4.11
C LEU A 143 -1.02 16.26 3.21
N VAL A 144 -2.22 16.78 2.97
CA VAL A 144 -3.21 16.10 2.12
C VAL A 144 -2.76 16.07 0.67
N LEU A 145 -2.90 14.92 0.01
CA LEU A 145 -2.70 14.81 -1.44
C LEU A 145 -3.93 15.27 -2.24
N LYS A 146 -3.67 16.08 -3.25
CA LYS A 146 -4.63 16.58 -4.24
C LYS A 146 -4.36 15.96 -5.60
N GLY A 147 -5.43 15.71 -6.34
CA GLY A 147 -5.44 15.07 -7.64
C GLY A 147 -6.82 14.52 -7.97
N ASN A 148 -6.92 13.80 -9.10
CA ASN A 148 -8.13 13.05 -9.46
C ASN A 148 -8.46 12.01 -8.36
N LYS A 149 -9.72 11.98 -7.93
CA LYS A 149 -10.15 11.25 -6.73
C LYS A 149 -10.10 9.74 -6.92
N GLN A 150 -10.49 9.26 -8.10
CA GLN A 150 -10.37 7.85 -8.47
C GLN A 150 -8.91 7.43 -8.48
N ALA A 151 -8.04 8.20 -9.15
CA ALA A 151 -6.61 7.92 -9.24
C ALA A 151 -5.92 7.92 -7.87
N LEU A 152 -6.29 8.83 -6.95
CA LEU A 152 -5.79 8.82 -5.58
C LEU A 152 -6.16 7.53 -4.83
N ARG A 153 -7.39 7.02 -5.00
CA ARG A 153 -7.81 5.76 -4.38
C ARG A 153 -7.01 4.56 -4.91
N PHE A 154 -6.79 4.51 -6.23
CA PHE A 154 -5.88 3.53 -6.82
C PHE A 154 -4.46 3.64 -6.26
N PHE A 155 -3.93 4.86 -6.15
CA PHE A 155 -2.60 5.10 -5.62
C PHE A 155 -2.48 4.56 -4.19
N PHE A 156 -3.40 4.92 -3.30
CA PHE A 156 -3.37 4.48 -1.91
C PHE A 156 -3.63 2.98 -1.76
N TYR A 157 -4.50 2.39 -2.58
CA TYR A 157 -4.67 0.93 -2.60
C TYR A 157 -3.34 0.23 -2.93
N ASN A 158 -2.68 0.64 -4.01
CA ASN A 158 -1.40 0.06 -4.39
C ASN A 158 -0.31 0.33 -3.35
N PHE A 159 -0.25 1.54 -2.80
CA PHE A 159 0.69 1.90 -1.73
C PHE A 159 0.53 0.99 -0.51
N TYR A 160 -0.68 0.86 0.03
CA TYR A 160 -0.92 0.02 1.19
C TYR A 160 -0.71 -1.46 0.87
N TRP A 161 -1.20 -1.93 -0.28
CA TRP A 161 -1.00 -3.32 -0.68
C TRP A 161 0.47 -3.66 -0.89
N ASP A 162 1.26 -2.77 -1.48
CA ASP A 162 2.69 -3.00 -1.71
C ASP A 162 3.53 -2.91 -0.43
N VAL A 163 3.18 -2.01 0.49
CA VAL A 163 3.91 -1.86 1.75
C VAL A 163 3.52 -2.93 2.75
N LEU A 164 2.23 -3.27 2.86
CA LEU A 164 1.69 -4.13 3.92
C LEU A 164 1.45 -5.57 3.47
N LYS A 165 1.28 -5.83 2.17
CA LYS A 165 1.06 -7.17 1.59
C LYS A 165 -0.07 -7.97 2.27
N GLY A 166 -1.09 -7.26 2.79
CA GLY A 166 -2.20 -7.87 3.54
C GLY A 166 -1.81 -8.48 4.89
N LYS A 167 -0.62 -8.19 5.42
CA LYS A 167 -0.15 -8.67 6.74
C LYS A 167 -0.50 -7.72 7.88
N ASP A 168 -1.01 -6.55 7.57
CA ASP A 168 -1.38 -5.51 8.54
C ASP A 168 -2.61 -4.75 8.06
N TRP A 169 -3.25 -3.99 8.94
CA TRP A 169 -4.46 -3.21 8.64
C TRP A 169 -4.33 -1.78 9.18
N PRO A 170 -4.12 -0.76 8.32
CA PRO A 170 -3.78 0.59 8.74
C PRO A 170 -5.00 1.49 8.99
N PHE A 171 -6.24 0.96 8.90
CA PHE A 171 -7.47 1.77 8.88
C PHE A 171 -8.27 1.76 10.19
N GLY A 172 -7.71 1.19 11.26
CA GLY A 172 -8.40 1.05 12.55
C GLY A 172 -9.18 -0.26 12.68
N LYS A 173 -9.20 -0.82 13.90
CA LYS A 173 -9.75 -2.16 14.16
C LYS A 173 -11.27 -2.17 14.06
N GLU A 174 -11.92 -1.11 14.50
CA GLU A 174 -13.37 -0.93 14.50
C GLU A 174 -13.90 -0.97 13.07
N LEU A 175 -13.25 -0.22 12.16
CA LEU A 175 -13.61 -0.23 10.75
C LEU A 175 -13.40 -1.61 10.13
N ARG A 176 -12.35 -2.35 10.51
CA ARG A 176 -12.14 -3.72 10.01
C ARG A 176 -13.35 -4.60 10.31
N VAL A 177 -13.81 -4.60 11.56
CA VAL A 177 -14.96 -5.42 12.00
C VAL A 177 -16.21 -5.05 11.19
N GLU A 178 -16.50 -3.75 11.06
CA GLU A 178 -17.66 -3.27 10.30
C GLU A 178 -17.63 -3.74 8.83
N LEU A 179 -16.47 -3.63 8.17
CA LEU A 179 -16.32 -4.02 6.77
C LEU A 179 -16.39 -5.54 6.58
N GLU A 180 -15.85 -6.32 7.51
CA GLU A 180 -15.96 -7.78 7.50
C GLU A 180 -17.42 -8.23 7.64
N GLU A 181 -18.18 -7.62 8.54
CA GLU A 181 -19.63 -7.88 8.71
C GLU A 181 -20.43 -7.52 7.45
N LYS A 182 -20.11 -6.41 6.78
CA LYS A 182 -20.74 -6.05 5.50
C LYS A 182 -20.40 -7.07 4.42
N TYR A 183 -19.13 -7.46 4.29
CA TYR A 183 -18.72 -8.45 3.29
C TYR A 183 -19.40 -9.82 3.51
N GLN A 184 -19.56 -10.28 4.75
CA GLN A 184 -20.24 -11.54 5.06
C GLN A 184 -21.66 -11.62 4.46
N ARG A 185 -22.35 -10.48 4.28
CA ARG A 185 -23.70 -10.43 3.68
C ARG A 185 -23.72 -10.74 2.19
N ILE A 186 -22.59 -10.60 1.50
CA ILE A 186 -22.46 -10.86 0.06
C ILE A 186 -21.55 -12.06 -0.26
N GLU A 187 -20.96 -12.70 0.76
CA GLU A 187 -19.98 -13.77 0.59
C GLU A 187 -20.55 -14.98 -0.15
N THR A 188 -21.85 -15.26 0.03
CA THR A 188 -22.55 -16.34 -0.70
C THR A 188 -22.75 -16.01 -2.18
N ASP A 189 -22.96 -14.75 -2.51
CA ASP A 189 -23.17 -14.29 -3.88
C ASP A 189 -21.87 -14.06 -4.64
N ILE A 190 -20.84 -13.62 -3.90
CA ILE A 190 -19.51 -13.29 -4.40
C ILE A 190 -18.46 -13.93 -3.49
N PRO A 191 -18.16 -15.23 -3.69
CA PRO A 191 -17.15 -15.91 -2.90
C PRO A 191 -15.75 -15.47 -3.33
N LEU A 192 -15.03 -14.81 -2.42
CA LEU A 192 -13.63 -14.45 -2.60
C LEU A 192 -12.71 -15.42 -1.86
N THR A 193 -11.54 -15.70 -2.43
CA THR A 193 -10.43 -16.32 -1.68
C THR A 193 -9.99 -15.40 -0.54
N ALA A 194 -9.26 -15.93 0.45
CA ALA A 194 -8.79 -15.13 1.58
C ALA A 194 -7.97 -13.88 1.16
N ILE A 195 -7.13 -14.01 0.12
CA ILE A 195 -6.34 -12.88 -0.40
C ILE A 195 -7.22 -11.87 -1.12
N GLU A 196 -8.19 -12.33 -1.90
CA GLU A 196 -9.15 -11.47 -2.59
C GLU A 196 -10.00 -10.71 -1.57
N LYS A 197 -10.54 -11.39 -0.55
CA LYS A 197 -11.26 -10.75 0.54
C LYS A 197 -10.43 -9.64 1.19
N GLU A 198 -9.18 -9.91 1.55
CA GLU A 198 -8.32 -8.90 2.18
C GLU A 198 -8.10 -7.68 1.26
N LYS A 199 -7.86 -7.89 -0.04
CA LYS A 199 -7.76 -6.79 -1.02
C LYS A 199 -9.05 -5.99 -1.13
N PHE A 200 -10.20 -6.67 -1.13
CA PHE A 200 -11.48 -5.98 -1.25
C PHE A 200 -11.81 -5.18 0.01
N LEU A 201 -11.49 -5.69 1.20
CA LEU A 201 -11.60 -4.92 2.45
C LEU A 201 -10.75 -3.64 2.39
N TYR A 202 -9.53 -3.70 1.84
CA TYR A 202 -8.71 -2.51 1.60
C TYR A 202 -9.42 -1.49 0.68
N TRP A 203 -10.02 -1.95 -0.43
CA TRP A 203 -10.81 -1.09 -1.31
C TRP A 203 -11.99 -0.43 -0.58
N MET A 204 -12.76 -1.21 0.17
CA MET A 204 -13.88 -0.71 0.96
C MET A 204 -13.42 0.37 1.96
N ALA A 205 -12.34 0.11 2.71
CA ALA A 205 -11.81 1.07 3.68
C ALA A 205 -11.33 2.36 3.02
N ILE A 206 -10.62 2.25 1.90
CA ILE A 206 -10.10 3.41 1.18
C ILE A 206 -11.23 4.28 0.64
N CYS A 207 -12.24 3.68 0.00
CA CYS A 207 -13.39 4.42 -0.51
C CYS A 207 -14.18 5.06 0.62
N TYR A 208 -14.49 4.29 1.68
CA TYR A 208 -15.22 4.79 2.85
C TYR A 208 -14.54 5.98 3.51
N LEU A 209 -13.23 5.87 3.81
CA LEU A 209 -12.49 6.94 4.46
C LEU A 209 -12.38 8.20 3.58
N GLN A 210 -12.28 8.06 2.26
CA GLN A 210 -12.28 9.21 1.36
C GLN A 210 -13.64 9.91 1.32
N VAL A 211 -14.72 9.14 1.31
CA VAL A 211 -16.08 9.66 1.40
C VAL A 211 -16.32 10.38 2.74
N GLN A 212 -15.83 9.84 3.86
CA GLN A 212 -15.83 10.52 5.18
C GLN A 212 -15.04 11.83 5.21
N LYS A 213 -14.13 12.04 4.25
CA LYS A 213 -13.36 13.27 4.04
C LYS A 213 -14.00 14.21 3.01
N GLN A 214 -15.22 13.91 2.56
CA GLN A 214 -15.90 14.63 1.48
C GLN A 214 -15.08 14.64 0.18
N GLN A 215 -14.27 13.60 -0.04
CA GLN A 215 -13.47 13.38 -1.24
C GLN A 215 -14.15 12.31 -2.12
N THR A 216 -15.24 12.71 -2.75
CA THR A 216 -16.07 11.80 -3.56
C THR A 216 -15.54 11.67 -4.99
N VAL A 217 -15.83 10.57 -5.65
CA VAL A 217 -15.48 10.38 -7.07
C VAL A 217 -16.24 11.36 -7.95
N ASP A 218 -15.60 11.74 -9.06
CA ASP A 218 -16.28 12.46 -10.13
C ASP A 218 -17.18 11.50 -10.91
N GLN A 219 -18.26 12.03 -11.50
CA GLN A 219 -19.14 11.23 -12.37
C GLN A 219 -18.34 10.59 -13.50
N ASN A 220 -18.53 9.28 -13.69
CA ASN A 220 -17.85 8.56 -14.76
C ASN A 220 -18.73 7.45 -15.31
N SER A 221 -19.19 7.66 -16.56
CA SER A 221 -20.06 6.73 -17.27
C SER A 221 -19.47 5.32 -17.42
N LEU A 222 -18.16 5.14 -17.30
CA LEU A 222 -17.53 3.82 -17.37
C LEU A 222 -17.94 2.92 -16.21
N TYR A 223 -17.82 3.40 -14.96
CA TYR A 223 -18.05 2.54 -13.80
C TYR A 223 -19.52 2.12 -13.73
N GLN A 224 -20.40 3.06 -14.06
CA GLN A 224 -21.81 2.78 -14.25
C GLN A 224 -22.03 1.71 -15.32
N LEU A 225 -21.47 1.89 -16.53
CA LEU A 225 -21.64 0.95 -17.63
C LEU A 225 -21.17 -0.46 -17.26
N VAL A 226 -20.00 -0.57 -16.62
CA VAL A 226 -19.43 -1.85 -16.20
C VAL A 226 -20.32 -2.53 -15.16
N ALA A 227 -20.80 -1.79 -14.17
CA ALA A 227 -21.65 -2.33 -13.12
C ALA A 227 -23.01 -2.77 -13.67
N GLU A 228 -23.65 -1.96 -14.51
CA GLU A 228 -24.98 -2.24 -15.07
C GLU A 228 -24.99 -3.42 -16.05
N GLN A 229 -23.85 -3.74 -16.66
CA GLN A 229 -23.70 -4.91 -17.52
C GLN A 229 -23.43 -6.22 -16.75
N ASP A 230 -23.08 -6.14 -15.47
CA ASP A 230 -22.75 -7.31 -14.67
C ASP A 230 -23.93 -7.76 -13.80
N PRO A 231 -24.50 -8.97 -14.03
CA PRO A 231 -25.59 -9.50 -13.21
C PRO A 231 -25.25 -9.62 -11.71
N GLN A 232 -23.97 -9.71 -11.34
CA GLN A 232 -23.55 -9.77 -9.93
C GLN A 232 -23.75 -8.44 -9.22
N PHE A 233 -23.71 -7.30 -9.94
CA PHE A 233 -23.87 -5.98 -9.34
C PHE A 233 -25.19 -5.84 -8.59
N ALA A 234 -26.29 -6.31 -9.18
CA ALA A 234 -27.62 -6.25 -8.57
C ALA A 234 -27.69 -6.98 -7.22
N LYS A 235 -26.87 -8.01 -7.02
CA LYS A 235 -26.85 -8.81 -5.78
C LYS A 235 -26.12 -8.10 -4.64
N VAL A 236 -25.16 -7.23 -4.97
CA VAL A 236 -24.29 -6.60 -3.97
C VAL A 236 -24.52 -5.11 -3.81
N LYS A 237 -25.25 -4.47 -4.74
CA LYS A 237 -25.54 -3.03 -4.75
C LYS A 237 -26.01 -2.50 -3.40
N GLU A 238 -26.98 -3.17 -2.76
CA GLU A 238 -27.53 -2.73 -1.47
C GLU A 238 -26.49 -2.79 -0.35
N VAL A 239 -25.66 -3.83 -0.31
CA VAL A 239 -24.61 -3.96 0.70
C VAL A 239 -23.51 -2.92 0.49
N LEU A 240 -23.14 -2.64 -0.77
CA LEU A 240 -22.21 -1.54 -1.09
C LEU A 240 -22.80 -0.18 -0.72
N ALA A 241 -24.10 0.04 -0.98
CA ALA A 241 -24.81 1.25 -0.60
C ALA A 241 -24.86 1.45 0.93
N SER A 242 -24.94 0.34 1.68
CA SER A 242 -24.95 0.36 3.15
C SER A 242 -23.66 0.89 3.76
N LEU A 243 -22.55 0.88 3.01
CA LEU A 243 -21.27 1.46 3.46
C LEU A 243 -21.38 2.98 3.68
N TYR A 244 -22.32 3.63 3.01
CA TYR A 244 -22.48 5.08 2.98
C TYR A 244 -23.81 5.54 3.58
N GLU A 245 -24.47 4.72 4.40
CA GLU A 245 -25.75 5.08 5.05
C GLU A 245 -25.59 6.20 6.08
N THR A 246 -24.47 6.24 6.80
CA THR A 246 -24.20 7.21 7.86
C THR A 246 -23.57 8.50 7.36
N VAL A 247 -23.30 8.60 6.05
CA VAL A 247 -22.64 9.76 5.44
C VAL A 247 -23.67 10.56 4.65
N GLU A 248 -23.81 11.82 5.01
CA GLU A 248 -24.63 12.77 4.25
C GLU A 248 -23.97 13.08 2.91
N MET A 249 -24.61 12.68 1.81
CA MET A 249 -24.18 12.99 0.44
C MET A 249 -25.36 12.96 -0.53
N ASP A 250 -25.19 13.63 -1.67
CA ASP A 250 -26.17 13.58 -2.77
C ASP A 250 -26.37 12.15 -3.29
N GLY A 251 -27.61 11.80 -3.64
CA GLY A 251 -27.96 10.46 -4.08
C GLY A 251 -27.22 10.02 -5.35
N ARG A 252 -26.96 10.95 -6.29
CA ARG A 252 -26.20 10.64 -7.51
C ARG A 252 -24.73 10.41 -7.18
N VAL A 253 -24.16 11.21 -6.27
CA VAL A 253 -22.79 11.01 -5.80
C VAL A 253 -22.64 9.66 -5.11
N LYS A 254 -23.62 9.25 -4.29
CA LYS A 254 -23.66 7.92 -3.67
C LYS A 254 -23.68 6.80 -4.71
N GLU A 255 -24.42 6.95 -5.80
CA GLU A 255 -24.43 5.96 -6.88
C GLU A 255 -23.05 5.83 -7.55
N GLU A 256 -22.38 6.94 -7.86
CA GLU A 256 -21.02 6.91 -8.43
C GLU A 256 -20.02 6.22 -7.50
N GLU A 257 -20.14 6.43 -6.18
CA GLU A 257 -19.31 5.76 -5.17
C GLU A 257 -19.53 4.24 -5.14
N ILE A 258 -20.78 3.81 -5.31
CA ILE A 258 -21.15 2.40 -5.38
C ILE A 258 -20.58 1.78 -6.65
N TYR A 259 -20.72 2.44 -7.80
CA TYR A 259 -20.17 1.98 -9.08
C TYR A 259 -18.64 1.86 -9.02
N PHE A 260 -17.95 2.85 -8.44
CA PHE A 260 -16.50 2.81 -8.28
C PHE A 260 -16.03 1.69 -7.34
N LEU A 261 -16.72 1.50 -6.21
CA LEU A 261 -16.37 0.42 -5.27
C LEU A 261 -16.61 -0.97 -5.88
N TYR A 262 -17.69 -1.12 -6.66
CA TYR A 262 -17.93 -2.34 -7.42
C TYR A 262 -16.82 -2.62 -8.44
N PHE A 263 -16.32 -1.58 -9.12
CA PHE A 263 -15.15 -1.73 -9.98
C PHE A 263 -13.92 -2.23 -9.20
N GLY A 264 -13.72 -1.76 -7.96
CA GLY A 264 -12.70 -2.28 -7.04
C GLY A 264 -12.85 -3.78 -6.74
N LEU A 265 -14.09 -4.25 -6.55
CA LEU A 265 -14.40 -5.68 -6.37
C LEU A 265 -13.99 -6.52 -7.60
N LEU A 266 -14.36 -6.06 -8.79
CA LEU A 266 -14.03 -6.75 -10.05
C LEU A 266 -12.52 -6.89 -10.27
N LEU A 267 -11.75 -5.84 -9.93
CA LEU A 267 -10.29 -5.86 -10.01
C LEU A 267 -9.64 -6.86 -9.06
N VAL A 268 -10.32 -7.18 -7.97
CA VAL A 268 -9.81 -8.15 -7.00
C VAL A 268 -10.07 -9.57 -7.47
N GLN A 269 -11.23 -9.84 -8.07
CA GLN A 269 -11.66 -11.16 -8.55
C GLN A 269 -10.90 -11.71 -9.76
N GLU A 270 -9.91 -11.00 -10.32
CA GLU A 270 -9.23 -11.23 -11.62
C GLU A 270 -8.86 -12.71 -11.98
N LYS A 271 -9.89 -13.52 -12.31
CA LYS A 271 -9.88 -14.68 -13.20
C LYS A 271 -10.68 -14.30 -14.45
N ASN A 272 -10.04 -13.68 -15.44
CA ASN A 272 -10.53 -13.54 -16.82
C ASN A 272 -11.86 -12.78 -17.08
N SER A 273 -12.14 -11.64 -16.45
CA SER A 273 -13.32 -10.79 -16.79
C SER A 273 -13.01 -9.51 -17.58
N LEU A 274 -11.74 -9.10 -17.72
CA LEU A 274 -11.37 -7.94 -18.54
C LEU A 274 -11.21 -8.28 -20.04
N SER A 275 -11.34 -9.56 -20.42
CA SER A 275 -11.22 -10.04 -21.81
C SER A 275 -12.52 -9.92 -22.63
N SER A 276 -13.67 -9.68 -21.98
CA SER A 276 -14.98 -9.46 -22.61
C SER A 276 -15.28 -7.98 -22.89
N ILE A 277 -14.40 -7.07 -22.46
CA ILE A 277 -14.53 -5.62 -22.62
C ILE A 277 -14.10 -5.25 -24.06
N SER A 278 -14.96 -4.55 -24.79
CA SER A 278 -14.86 -4.38 -26.25
C SER A 278 -13.62 -3.57 -26.70
N SER A 279 -13.27 -3.62 -27.99
CA SER A 279 -12.13 -2.87 -28.54
C SER A 279 -12.24 -1.33 -28.40
N ALA A 280 -13.44 -0.80 -28.16
CA ALA A 280 -13.67 0.63 -27.87
C ALA A 280 -13.20 1.02 -26.45
N ASP A 281 -13.19 0.08 -25.51
CA ASP A 281 -12.88 0.27 -24.09
C ASP A 281 -11.38 0.17 -23.77
N LYS A 282 -10.56 -0.29 -24.73
CA LYS A 282 -9.08 -0.21 -24.64
C LYS A 282 -8.57 1.22 -24.59
N LYS A 283 -9.35 2.18 -25.09
CA LYS A 283 -9.07 3.62 -24.99
C LYS A 283 -9.32 4.16 -23.56
N ILE A 284 -10.15 3.46 -22.79
CA ILE A 284 -10.53 3.81 -21.41
C ILE A 284 -9.52 3.21 -20.40
N LEU A 285 -9.00 2.03 -20.70
CA LEU A 285 -7.73 1.55 -20.13
C LEU A 285 -6.57 2.53 -20.42
N ALA A 286 -6.64 3.31 -21.51
CA ALA A 286 -5.66 4.32 -21.87
C ALA A 286 -5.81 5.69 -21.15
N GLU A 287 -6.93 5.96 -20.48
CA GLU A 287 -7.04 7.10 -19.54
C GLU A 287 -6.57 6.71 -18.14
N THR A 288 -6.68 5.41 -17.82
CA THR A 288 -5.95 4.78 -16.72
C THR A 288 -4.53 4.37 -17.13
N GLN A 289 -4.02 4.77 -18.31
CA GLN A 289 -2.66 4.42 -18.75
C GLN A 289 -1.58 4.92 -17.79
N PRO A 290 -1.67 6.08 -17.10
CA PRO A 290 -0.73 6.42 -16.05
C PRO A 290 -0.77 5.42 -14.87
N LEU A 291 -1.94 4.83 -14.58
CA LEU A 291 -2.17 3.82 -13.53
C LEU A 291 -1.78 2.39 -13.98
N ILE A 292 -1.94 2.05 -15.26
CA ILE A 292 -1.41 0.83 -15.87
C ILE A 292 0.10 0.96 -16.06
N GLN A 293 0.61 2.13 -16.41
CA GLN A 293 2.04 2.46 -16.39
C GLN A 293 2.56 2.45 -14.95
N MET A 294 1.79 2.87 -13.95
CA MET A 294 2.11 2.69 -12.53
C MET A 294 2.18 1.20 -12.18
N LYS A 295 1.14 0.40 -12.49
CA LYS A 295 1.12 -1.08 -12.29
C LYS A 295 2.27 -1.76 -13.05
N THR A 296 2.59 -1.31 -14.27
CA THR A 296 3.61 -1.89 -15.16
C THR A 296 5.04 -1.44 -14.81
N LYS A 297 5.23 -0.20 -14.36
CA LYS A 297 6.50 0.37 -13.86
C LYS A 297 6.82 -0.21 -12.48
N LEU A 298 5.84 -0.28 -11.58
CA LEU A 298 5.96 -0.97 -10.29
C LEU A 298 6.20 -2.48 -10.46
N ALA A 299 5.54 -3.15 -11.41
CA ALA A 299 5.79 -4.56 -11.70
C ALA A 299 7.18 -4.79 -12.35
N LYS A 300 7.66 -3.87 -13.20
CA LYS A 300 9.02 -3.92 -13.76
C LYS A 300 10.10 -3.63 -12.71
N GLU A 301 9.86 -2.71 -11.78
CA GLU A 301 10.75 -2.40 -10.65
C GLU A 301 10.79 -3.56 -9.61
N ASN A 302 9.73 -4.36 -9.51
CA ASN A 302 9.65 -5.52 -8.60
C ASN A 302 10.04 -6.87 -9.24
N ASN A 303 10.26 -6.94 -10.56
CA ASN A 303 10.72 -8.15 -11.26
C ASN A 303 12.26 -8.24 -11.28
N LEU A 304 12.87 -8.28 -10.09
CA LEU A 304 14.17 -8.96 -9.98
C LEU A 304 13.91 -10.45 -10.20
N LYS A 305 14.21 -10.89 -11.42
CA LYS A 305 14.42 -12.29 -11.75
C LYS A 305 15.43 -12.85 -10.75
N PHE A 306 14.97 -13.64 -9.80
CA PHE A 306 15.80 -14.71 -9.26
C PHE A 306 15.51 -15.94 -10.12
N ARG A 307 16.56 -16.42 -10.79
CA ARG A 307 16.63 -17.83 -11.18
C ARG A 307 16.63 -18.68 -9.92
#